data_AF-A0A969RZC8-F1
#
_entry.id   AF-A0A969RZC8-F1
#
_cell.length_a   1.000
_cell.length_b   1.000
_cell.length_c   1.000
_cell.angle_alpha   90.00
_cell.angle_beta   90.00
_cell.angle_gamma   90.00
#
_symmetry.space_group_name_H-M   'P 1'
#
loop_
_entity.id
_entity.type
_entity.pdbx_description
1 polymer ?
#
loop_
_entity_poly.entity_id
_entity_poly.type
_entity_poly.pdbx_seq_one_letter_code
_entity_poly.pdbx_strand_id
1 'polypeptide(L)'
;MDPITLATVALTLLATKATEKIGEQLGEGAIASAQQLMALLQRKSPDTVKRLAAADDPNVIDVEVVEEELRQVMAADPEVRAAVNATAAAARADEMALQHLTKLAEKIGVVNLGTVQNQTNNINI
;
A
#
# COMPACT_ATOMS: atom_id res chain seq x y z
N MET A 1 0.29 -12.55 -2.05
CA MET A 1 -0.94 -11.82 -1.70
C MET A 1 -1.80 -11.64 -2.94
N ASP A 2 -3.12 -11.80 -2.79
CA ASP A 2 -4.09 -11.46 -3.82
C ASP A 2 -4.13 -9.93 -4.04
N PRO A 3 -4.45 -9.46 -5.26
CA PRO A 3 -4.47 -8.02 -5.56
C PRO A 3 -5.48 -7.26 -4.70
N ILE A 4 -6.63 -7.87 -4.42
CA ILE A 4 -7.68 -7.27 -3.58
C ILE A 4 -7.18 -7.15 -2.12
N THR A 5 -6.45 -8.15 -1.63
CA THR A 5 -5.86 -8.12 -0.28
C THR A 5 -4.84 -6.99 -0.16
N LEU A 6 -3.97 -6.81 -1.15
CA LEU A 6 -3.01 -5.70 -1.18
C LEU A 6 -3.70 -4.33 -1.15
N ALA A 7 -4.74 -4.14 -1.96
CA ALA A 7 -5.50 -2.90 -1.97
C ALA A 7 -6.23 -2.66 -0.64
N THR A 8 -6.75 -3.71 -0.02
CA THR A 8 -7.44 -3.65 1.26
C THR A 8 -6.47 -3.29 2.38
N VAL A 9 -5.31 -3.93 2.44
CA VAL A 9 -4.24 -3.58 3.39
C VAL A 9 -3.81 -2.13 3.20
N ALA A 10 -3.57 -1.69 1.96
CA ALA A 10 -3.18 -0.30 1.69
C ALA A 10 -4.25 0.71 2.14
N LEU A 11 -5.52 0.40 1.91
CA LEU A 11 -6.63 1.21 2.39
C LEU A 11 -6.75 1.18 3.91
N THR A 12 -6.59 0.03 4.57
CA THR A 12 -6.70 -0.10 6.02
C THR A 12 -5.57 0.67 6.70
N LEU A 13 -4.35 0.60 6.16
CA LEU A 13 -3.22 1.40 6.63
C LEU A 13 -3.51 2.90 6.54
N LEU A 14 -4.10 3.36 5.43
CA LEU A 14 -4.53 4.75 5.27
C LEU A 14 -5.67 5.14 6.20
N ALA A 15 -6.67 4.28 6.37
CA ALA A 15 -7.85 4.54 7.18
C ALA A 15 -7.54 4.60 8.68
N THR A 16 -6.68 3.70 9.15
CA THR A 16 -6.15 3.66 10.53
C THR A 16 -5.12 4.75 10.81
N LYS A 17 -4.69 5.49 9.78
CA LYS A 17 -3.61 6.48 9.85
C LYS A 17 -2.34 5.90 10.46
N ALA A 18 -2.02 4.65 10.14
CA ALA A 18 -0.81 3.99 10.54
C ALA A 18 0.39 4.52 9.74
N THR A 19 0.67 5.83 9.86
CA THR A 19 1.65 6.58 9.05
C THR A 19 3.06 5.98 9.09
N GLU A 20 3.44 5.38 10.22
CA GLU A 20 4.69 4.66 10.40
C GLU A 20 4.77 3.44 9.46
N LYS A 21 3.69 2.67 9.34
CA LYS A 21 3.59 1.50 8.45
C LYS A 21 3.40 1.91 6.99
N ILE A 22 2.70 3.01 6.73
CA ILE A 22 2.51 3.54 5.38
C ILE A 22 3.86 3.89 4.75
N GLY A 23 4.73 4.62 5.47
CA GLY A 23 6.04 5.00 4.93
C GLY A 23 7.02 3.83 4.75
N GLU A 24 6.82 2.73 5.48
CA GLU A 24 7.68 1.55 5.43
C GLU A 24 7.19 0.47 4.45
N GLN A 25 5.86 0.36 4.23
CA GLN A 25 5.25 -0.69 3.41
C GLN A 25 4.67 -0.20 2.07
N LEU A 26 4.43 1.11 1.91
CA LEU A 26 3.80 1.67 0.71
C LEU A 26 4.64 2.83 0.17
N GLY A 27 4.84 2.85 -1.14
CA GLY A 27 5.43 4.00 -1.82
C GLY A 27 4.39 5.09 -2.09
N GLU A 28 4.88 6.25 -2.52
CA GLU A 28 4.04 7.41 -2.86
C GLU A 28 2.96 7.07 -3.91
N GLY A 29 3.26 6.15 -4.83
CA GLY A 29 2.33 5.68 -5.86
C GLY A 29 1.16 4.86 -5.29
N ALA A 30 1.44 3.92 -4.38
CA ALA A 30 0.40 3.17 -3.68
C ALA A 30 -0.43 4.07 -2.76
N ILE A 31 0.21 5.02 -2.06
CA ILE A 31 -0.48 5.99 -1.20
C ILE A 31 -1.45 6.84 -2.01
N ALA A 32 -1.00 7.43 -3.13
CA ALA A 32 -1.86 8.26 -3.96
C ALA A 32 -3.05 7.47 -4.52
N SER A 33 -2.81 6.25 -5.02
CA SER A 33 -3.86 5.39 -5.57
C SER A 33 -4.86 4.96 -4.49
N ALA A 34 -4.37 4.58 -3.30
CA ALA A 34 -5.22 4.19 -2.19
C ALA A 34 -6.02 5.39 -1.63
N GLN A 35 -5.49 6.61 -1.63
CA GLN A 35 -6.25 7.83 -1.30
C GLN A 35 -7.38 8.09 -2.30
N GLN A 36 -7.12 7.93 -3.61
CA GLN A 36 -8.16 8.07 -4.62
C GLN A 36 -9.27 7.02 -4.44
N LEU A 37 -8.90 5.77 -4.19
CA LEU A 37 -9.83 4.69 -3.89
C LEU A 37 -10.64 4.98 -2.62
N MET A 38 -10.00 5.49 -1.55
CA MET A 38 -10.68 5.85 -0.31
C MET A 38 -11.67 6.99 -0.50
N ALA A 39 -11.31 8.03 -1.26
CA ALA A 39 -12.23 9.12 -1.60
C ALA A 39 -13.43 8.63 -2.42
N LEU A 40 -13.22 7.65 -3.30
CA LEU A 40 -14.27 7.07 -4.12
C LEU A 40 -15.21 6.19 -3.29
N LEU A 41 -14.66 5.36 -2.41
CA LEU A 41 -15.42 4.59 -1.42
C LEU A 41 -16.17 5.51 -0.45
N GLN A 42 -15.60 6.63 -0.02
CA GLN A 42 -16.30 7.55 0.87
C GLN A 42 -17.56 8.15 0.22
N ARG A 43 -17.59 8.29 -1.11
CA ARG A 43 -18.75 8.79 -1.85
C ARG A 43 -19.77 7.70 -2.17
N LYS A 44 -19.33 6.48 -2.46
CA LYS A 44 -20.20 5.38 -2.92
C LYS A 44 -20.58 4.39 -1.82
N SER A 45 -19.68 4.15 -0.87
CA SER A 45 -19.80 3.16 0.21
C SER A 45 -19.12 3.67 1.50
N PRO A 46 -19.67 4.73 2.13
CA PRO A 46 -19.08 5.31 3.34
C PRO A 46 -19.02 4.33 4.53
N ASP A 47 -19.91 3.33 4.56
CA ASP A 47 -19.90 2.26 5.58
C ASP A 47 -18.67 1.36 5.48
N THR A 48 -18.20 1.07 4.27
CA THR A 48 -16.96 0.33 4.04
C THR A 48 -15.78 1.11 4.61
N VAL A 49 -15.68 2.42 4.35
CA VAL A 49 -14.61 3.28 4.90
C VAL A 49 -14.62 3.32 6.44
N LYS A 50 -15.80 3.39 7.05
CA LYS A 50 -15.92 3.34 8.53
C LYS A 50 -15.43 2.02 9.11
N ARG A 51 -15.73 0.89 8.45
CA ARG A 51 -15.22 -0.42 8.87
C ARG A 51 -13.71 -0.53 8.70
N LEU A 52 -13.16 -0.01 7.61
CA LEU A 52 -11.70 0.07 7.45
C LEU A 52 -11.02 0.90 8.54
N ALA A 53 -11.62 2.01 8.95
CA ALA A 53 -11.09 2.85 10.02
C ALA A 53 -11.27 2.22 11.42
N ALA A 54 -12.25 1.33 11.57
CA ALA A 54 -12.48 0.58 12.81
C ALA A 54 -11.62 -0.68 12.91
N ALA A 55 -11.03 -1.14 11.80
CA ALA A 55 -10.10 -2.25 11.79
C ALA A 55 -8.78 -1.80 12.42
N ASP A 56 -8.61 -2.05 13.71
CA ASP A 56 -7.42 -1.64 14.49
C ASP A 56 -6.13 -2.31 13.98
N ASP A 57 -6.24 -3.48 13.33
CA ASP A 57 -5.11 -4.21 12.79
C ASP A 57 -5.39 -4.72 11.35
N PRO A 58 -4.54 -4.37 10.37
CA PRO A 58 -4.65 -4.84 8.99
C PRO A 58 -4.34 -6.34 8.81
N ASN A 59 -3.99 -7.07 9.87
CA ASN A 59 -3.75 -8.52 9.82
C ASN A 59 -4.82 -9.36 10.55
N VAL A 60 -5.81 -8.72 11.17
CA VAL A 60 -6.87 -9.42 11.91
C VAL A 60 -8.08 -9.62 11.00
N ILE A 61 -8.85 -10.65 11.32
CA ILE A 61 -10.06 -11.23 10.68
C ILE A 61 -11.00 -10.21 9.97
N ASP A 62 -10.99 -8.93 10.37
CA ASP A 62 -11.69 -7.82 9.72
C ASP A 62 -11.26 -7.55 8.27
N VAL A 63 -10.01 -7.84 7.86
CA VAL A 63 -9.60 -7.64 6.46
C VAL A 63 -10.40 -8.53 5.51
N GLU A 64 -10.69 -9.77 5.89
CA GLU A 64 -11.44 -10.70 5.03
C GLU A 64 -12.89 -10.22 4.83
N VAL A 65 -13.50 -9.66 5.88
CA VAL A 65 -14.83 -9.04 5.84
C VAL A 65 -14.84 -7.79 4.95
N VAL A 66 -13.81 -6.95 5.08
CA VAL A 66 -13.66 -5.75 4.26
C VAL A 66 -13.38 -6.13 2.80
N GLU A 67 -12.60 -7.18 2.53
CA GLU A 67 -12.32 -7.67 1.19
C GLU A 67 -13.60 -8.14 0.49
N GLU A 68 -14.49 -8.82 1.21
CA GLU A 68 -15.76 -9.30 0.67
C GLU A 68 -16.70 -8.13 0.34
N GLU A 69 -16.75 -7.13 1.20
CA GLU A 69 -17.44 -5.86 0.95
C GLU A 69 -16.87 -5.11 -0.26
N LEU A 70 -15.54 -5.00 -0.32
CA LEU A 70 -14.85 -4.37 -1.44
C LEU A 70 -15.18 -5.11 -2.75
N ARG A 71 -15.20 -6.44 -2.73
CA ARG A 71 -15.62 -7.27 -3.88
C ARG A 71 -17.06 -6.98 -4.30
N GLN A 72 -17.98 -6.83 -3.35
CA GLN A 72 -19.37 -6.46 -3.66
C GLN A 72 -19.46 -5.07 -4.28
N VAL A 73 -18.74 -4.09 -3.74
CA VAL A 73 -18.71 -2.72 -4.28
C VAL A 73 -18.04 -2.70 -5.67
N MET A 74 -16.98 -3.48 -5.89
CA MET A 74 -16.35 -3.65 -7.21
C MET A 74 -17.27 -4.34 -8.23
N ALA A 75 -18.14 -5.23 -7.79
CA ALA A 75 -19.13 -5.88 -8.63
C ALA A 75 -20.28 -4.94 -8.99
N ALA A 76 -20.69 -4.09 -8.06
CA ALA A 76 -21.71 -3.08 -8.27
C ALA A 76 -21.21 -1.88 -9.09
N ASP A 77 -19.92 -1.56 -8.99
CA ASP A 77 -19.37 -0.31 -9.53
C ASP A 77 -18.01 -0.52 -10.25
N PRO A 78 -17.98 -0.42 -11.59
CA PRO A 78 -16.77 -0.69 -12.37
C PRO A 78 -15.66 0.35 -12.14
N GLU A 79 -16.01 1.55 -11.68
CA GLU A 79 -15.06 2.60 -11.34
C GLU A 79 -14.28 2.26 -10.07
N VAL A 80 -14.98 1.74 -9.05
CA VAL A 80 -14.35 1.20 -7.83
C VAL A 80 -13.44 0.04 -8.19
N ARG A 81 -13.88 -0.86 -9.07
CA ARG A 81 -13.06 -1.98 -9.54
C ARG A 81 -11.76 -1.54 -10.20
N ALA A 82 -11.82 -0.51 -11.04
CA ALA A 82 -10.62 0.06 -11.68
C ALA A 82 -9.67 0.66 -10.64
N ALA A 83 -10.20 1.41 -9.67
CA ALA A 83 -9.42 2.02 -8.59
C ALA A 83 -8.78 0.96 -7.67
N VAL A 84 -9.49 -0.12 -7.31
CA VAL A 84 -8.92 -1.23 -6.51
C VAL A 84 -7.77 -1.89 -7.26
N ASN A 85 -7.93 -2.19 -8.55
CA ASN A 85 -6.88 -2.79 -9.35
C ASN A 85 -5.66 -1.86 -9.49
N ALA A 86 -5.88 -0.55 -9.65
CA ALA A 86 -4.80 0.43 -9.71
C ALA A 86 -4.02 0.48 -8.38
N THR A 87 -4.72 0.54 -7.25
CA THR A 87 -4.09 0.49 -5.93
C THR A 87 -3.32 -0.80 -5.69
N ALA A 88 -3.90 -1.94 -6.06
CA ALA A 88 -3.23 -3.24 -5.96
C ALA A 88 -1.95 -3.31 -6.81
N ALA A 89 -1.99 -2.77 -8.02
CA ALA A 89 -0.85 -2.72 -8.92
C ALA A 89 0.26 -1.80 -8.39
N ALA A 90 -0.11 -0.62 -7.88
CA ALA A 90 0.82 0.31 -7.26
C ALA A 90 1.48 -0.28 -6.01
N ALA A 91 0.70 -0.87 -5.10
CA ALA A 91 1.22 -1.53 -3.90
C ALA A 91 2.15 -2.71 -4.23
N ARG A 92 1.83 -3.49 -5.28
CA ARG A 92 2.75 -4.54 -5.78
C ARG A 92 4.05 -3.97 -6.34
N ALA A 93 3.97 -2.88 -7.10
CA ALA A 93 5.15 -2.24 -7.67
C ALA A 93 6.07 -1.73 -6.56
N ASP A 94 5.50 -1.14 -5.52
CA ASP A 94 6.22 -0.65 -4.35
C ASP A 94 6.84 -1.80 -3.53
N GLU A 95 6.11 -2.90 -3.32
CA GLU A 95 6.64 -4.10 -2.65
C GLU A 95 7.85 -4.67 -3.42
N MET A 96 7.78 -4.75 -4.75
CA MET A 96 8.90 -5.21 -5.57
C MET A 96 10.08 -4.23 -5.51
N ALA A 97 9.83 -2.93 -5.53
CA ALA A 97 10.87 -1.92 -5.40
C ALA A 97 11.58 -2.00 -4.05
N LEU A 98 10.82 -2.14 -2.95
CA LEU A 98 11.36 -2.34 -1.61
C LEU A 98 12.19 -3.63 -1.53
N GLN A 99 11.70 -4.75 -2.05
CA GLN A 99 12.47 -6.01 -2.08
C GLN A 99 13.77 -5.88 -2.87
N HIS A 100 13.75 -5.15 -3.99
CA HIS A 100 14.96 -4.91 -4.77
C HIS A 100 15.95 -4.00 -4.03
N LEU A 101 15.48 -2.98 -3.31
CA LEU A 101 16.31 -2.16 -2.45
C LEU A 101 16.89 -2.95 -1.28
N THR A 102 16.13 -3.84 -0.64
CA THR A 102 16.64 -4.73 0.41
C THR A 102 17.72 -5.66 -0.13
N LYS A 103 17.46 -6.34 -1.25
CA LYS A 103 18.47 -7.20 -1.91
C LYS A 103 19.72 -6.41 -2.31
N LEU A 104 19.55 -5.17 -2.74
CA LEU A 104 20.67 -4.29 -3.02
C LEU A 104 21.43 -4.01 -1.72
N ALA A 105 20.75 -3.55 -0.66
CA ALA A 105 21.35 -3.30 0.66
C ALA A 105 22.10 -4.50 1.24
N GLU A 106 21.57 -5.71 1.12
CA GLU A 106 22.25 -6.94 1.53
C GLU A 106 23.55 -7.17 0.73
N LYS A 107 23.58 -6.78 -0.54
CA LYS A 107 24.72 -6.98 -1.44
C LYS A 107 25.80 -5.89 -1.33
N ILE A 108 25.43 -4.67 -0.95
CA ILE A 108 26.34 -3.53 -0.76
C ILE A 108 26.58 -3.14 0.72
N GLY A 109 25.97 -3.85 1.68
CA GLY A 109 26.16 -3.68 3.12
C GLY A 109 25.46 -2.47 3.73
N VAL A 110 25.31 -1.35 3.01
CA VAL A 110 24.60 -0.12 3.43
C VAL A 110 23.99 0.59 2.23
N VAL A 111 22.69 0.91 2.28
CA VAL A 111 22.02 1.83 1.34
C VAL A 111 21.80 3.16 2.06
N ASN A 112 22.43 4.23 1.57
CA ASN A 112 22.15 5.59 2.02
C ASN A 112 21.06 6.20 1.14
N LEU A 113 19.87 6.42 1.70
CA LEU A 113 18.75 7.12 1.04
C LEU A 113 18.76 8.65 1.25
N GLY A 114 19.86 9.22 1.76
CA GLY A 114 20.04 10.66 1.95
C GLY A 114 21.00 11.29 0.93
N THR A 115 21.12 12.62 0.95
CA THR A 115 22.08 13.36 0.13
C THR A 115 23.51 13.08 0.63
N VAL A 116 24.25 12.26 -0.09
CA VAL A 116 25.67 12.01 0.25
C VAL A 116 26.51 13.18 -0.24
N GLN A 117 27.00 14.00 0.69
CA GLN A 117 28.08 14.94 0.42
C GLN A 117 29.41 14.28 0.84
N ASN A 118 30.44 14.37 -0.01
CA ASN A 118 31.79 13.81 0.22
C ASN A 118 31.92 12.27 0.23
N GLN A 119 31.29 11.54 -0.69
CA GLN A 119 31.59 10.11 -0.86
C GLN A 119 32.97 9.89 -1.50
N THR A 120 33.87 9.20 -0.81
CA THR A 120 35.15 8.71 -1.39
C THR A 120 35.05 7.19 -1.55
N ASN A 121 34.96 6.71 -2.80
CA ASN A 121 34.89 5.29 -3.11
C ASN A 121 36.28 4.75 -3.44
N ASN A 122 36.90 4.01 -2.52
CA ASN A 122 38.09 3.23 -2.82
C ASN A 122 37.65 1.87 -3.40
N ILE A 123 37.70 1.76 -4.72
CA ILE A 123 37.42 0.52 -5.45
C ILE A 123 38.77 -0.13 -5.76
N ASN A 124 39.11 -1.19 -5.04
CA ASN A 124 40.19 -2.07 -5.45
C ASN A 124 39.62 -3.15 -6.37
N ILE A 125 40.11 -3.17 -7.62
CA ILE A 125 39.86 -4.21 -8.61
C ILE A 125 40.84 -5.37 -8.48
#